data_AF-A0A933NPV6-F1
#
_entry.id   AF-A0A933NPV6-F1
#
_cell.length_a   1.000
_cell.length_b   1.000
_cell.length_c   1.000
_cell.angle_alpha   90.00
_cell.angle_beta   90.00
_cell.angle_gamma   90.00
#
_symmetry.space_group_name_H-M   'P 1'
#
loop_
_entity.id
_entity.type
_entity.pdbx_description
1 polymer ?
#
loop_
_entity_poly.entity_id
_entity_poly.type
_entity_poly.pdbx_seq_one_letter_code
_entity_poly.pdbx_strand_id
1 'polypeptide(L)'
;MPMTWKGISHRLGLFLTTTPDSPRAPGRFVEVRVVLPKGSVQLLVLLLVAPWAYMAVCWMAYDVLFRSASVPLSDWKPERCAVSTLGRQGPWGQIKSTAIFTEVPEEWIDAGQVPPNRWFFGRVPKVQVKSLFRRAGLDAELLQALNREEIWETTSEGLWVKPSNDTVLTMPPRARAMIYEVLSGYAENPRQRDVHVAGADRLTEWTRDSGLPRQCVDLFRQLAYSRDDTVIFADLEPVLALLPGSELDRKFAGMVSRHDTLMAEVVVLPDSDTARLTAYWGVGGRREVVGALVKSVRRFPGGG
;
A
#
# COMPACT_ATOMS: atom_id res chain seq x y z
N MET A 1 61.37 -2.57 22.02
CA MET A 1 61.30 -3.36 20.77
C MET A 1 60.21 -2.76 19.88
N PRO A 2 60.55 -2.14 18.74
CA PRO A 2 59.54 -1.62 17.82
C PRO A 2 59.11 -2.71 16.82
N MET A 3 57.81 -3.01 16.78
CA MET A 3 57.20 -3.86 15.76
C MET A 3 57.15 -3.11 14.43
N THR A 4 57.86 -3.62 13.43
CA THR A 4 57.83 -3.12 12.05
C THR A 4 56.57 -3.61 11.35
N TRP A 5 55.74 -2.66 10.92
CA TRP A 5 54.52 -2.89 10.14
C TRP A 5 54.90 -3.19 8.67
N LYS A 6 54.64 -4.41 8.18
CA LYS A 6 54.78 -4.75 6.75
C LYS A 6 53.55 -4.25 6.00
N GLY A 7 53.76 -3.36 5.03
CA GLY A 7 52.72 -2.80 4.19
C GLY A 7 52.01 -3.84 3.32
N ILE A 8 50.68 -3.79 3.29
CA ILE A 8 49.81 -4.60 2.44
C ILE A 8 49.67 -3.87 1.10
N SER A 9 50.13 -4.48 0.01
CA SER A 9 49.90 -3.99 -1.36
C SER A 9 48.71 -4.73 -1.98
N HIS A 10 47.61 -4.02 -2.26
CA HIS A 10 46.50 -4.57 -3.04
C HIS A 10 46.71 -4.31 -4.54
N ARG A 11 46.55 -5.35 -5.36
CA ARG A 11 46.62 -5.30 -6.83
C ARG A 11 45.21 -5.13 -7.39
N LEU A 12 44.95 -4.05 -8.12
CA LEU A 12 43.76 -3.86 -8.94
C LEU A 12 44.22 -3.69 -10.39
N GLY A 13 43.88 -4.65 -11.25
CA GLY A 13 44.17 -4.60 -12.69
C GLY A 13 42.97 -4.06 -13.45
N LEU A 14 43.17 -2.99 -14.22
CA LEU A 14 42.18 -2.44 -15.15
C LEU A 14 42.58 -2.87 -16.56
N PHE A 15 41.67 -3.56 -17.25
CA PHE A 15 41.83 -3.98 -18.65
C PHE A 15 41.36 -2.86 -19.57
N LEU A 16 42.25 -2.33 -20.41
CA LEU A 16 41.87 -1.56 -21.60
C LEU A 16 42.09 -2.45 -22.82
N THR A 17 41.01 -2.83 -23.49
CA THR A 17 41.02 -3.64 -24.71
C THR A 17 41.18 -2.73 -25.91
N THR A 18 42.32 -2.80 -26.59
CA THR A 18 42.46 -2.31 -27.97
C THR A 18 42.49 -3.50 -28.94
N THR A 19 41.78 -3.34 -30.06
CA THR A 19 41.48 -4.32 -31.11
C THR A 19 42.74 -4.93 -31.78
N PRO A 20 42.62 -6.12 -32.40
CA PRO A 20 43.76 -6.96 -32.73
C PRO A 20 44.20 -6.78 -34.19
N ASP A 21 45.46 -6.40 -34.41
CA ASP A 21 46.13 -6.66 -35.68
C ASP A 21 47.66 -6.70 -35.50
N SER A 22 48.15 -7.71 -34.77
CA SER A 22 49.52 -8.22 -34.95
C SER A 22 49.81 -9.45 -34.08
N PRO A 23 50.65 -10.39 -34.56
CA PRO A 23 50.93 -11.63 -33.84
C PRO A 23 51.95 -11.44 -32.72
N ARG A 24 51.48 -11.70 -31.49
CA ARG A 24 52.20 -12.23 -30.31
C ARG A 24 53.59 -11.62 -30.03
N ALA A 25 53.58 -10.50 -29.31
CA ALA A 25 54.59 -10.21 -28.30
C ALA A 25 53.99 -10.52 -26.90
N PRO A 26 54.73 -11.13 -25.95
CA PRO A 26 54.22 -11.33 -24.60
C PRO A 26 53.89 -9.97 -23.96
N GLY A 27 52.64 -9.81 -23.53
CA GLY A 27 52.11 -8.57 -22.99
C GLY A 27 52.99 -8.02 -21.87
N ARG A 28 53.64 -6.88 -22.13
CA ARG A 28 54.32 -6.09 -21.11
C ARG A 28 53.25 -5.57 -20.15
N PHE A 29 53.15 -6.16 -18.97
CA PHE A 29 52.40 -5.57 -17.87
C PHE A 29 53.10 -4.26 -17.48
N VAL A 30 52.44 -3.13 -17.76
CA VAL A 30 52.91 -1.82 -17.27
C VAL A 30 52.47 -1.71 -15.82
N GLU A 31 53.41 -1.92 -14.91
CA GLU A 31 53.18 -1.77 -13.47
C GLU A 31 53.17 -0.27 -13.12
N VAL A 32 51.97 0.33 -13.09
CA VAL A 32 51.82 1.70 -12.60
C VAL A 32 51.70 1.67 -11.09
N ARG A 33 52.80 1.97 -10.38
CA ARG A 33 52.78 2.16 -8.93
C ARG A 33 52.37 3.59 -8.60
N VAL A 34 51.12 3.77 -8.18
CA VAL A 34 50.67 5.03 -7.60
C VAL A 34 50.96 5.00 -6.10
N VAL A 35 51.95 5.79 -5.67
CA VAL A 35 52.28 5.97 -4.26
C VAL A 35 51.44 7.11 -3.72
N LEU A 36 50.39 6.78 -2.95
CA LEU A 36 49.56 7.79 -2.29
C LEU A 36 50.06 8.07 -0.87
N PRO A 37 50.11 9.35 -0.44
CA PRO A 37 50.36 9.71 0.95
C PRO A 37 49.29 9.09 1.87
N LYS A 38 49.67 8.73 3.11
CA LYS A 38 48.74 8.13 4.09
C LYS A 38 47.48 8.97 4.32
N GLY A 39 47.61 10.31 4.31
CA GLY A 39 46.48 11.22 4.45
C GLY A 39 45.49 11.16 3.28
N SER A 40 45.96 10.93 2.06
CA SER A 40 45.11 10.81 0.87
C SER A 40 44.31 9.52 0.86
N VAL A 41 44.89 8.42 1.37
CA VAL A 41 44.18 7.14 1.53
C VAL A 41 43.07 7.26 2.57
N GLN A 42 43.36 7.92 3.70
CA GLN A 42 42.36 8.15 4.75
C GLN A 42 41.20 9.03 4.26
N LEU A 43 41.50 10.10 3.51
CA LEU A 43 40.49 10.95 2.90
C LEU A 43 39.60 10.17 1.92
N LEU A 44 40.21 9.31 1.09
CA LEU A 44 39.49 8.52 0.10
C LEU A 44 38.58 7.47 0.75
N VAL A 45 39.05 6.81 1.82
CA VAL A 45 38.21 5.91 2.63
C VAL A 45 37.05 6.66 3.28
N LEU A 46 37.30 7.85 3.83
CA LEU A 46 36.27 8.64 4.50
C LEU A 46 35.21 9.11 3.50
N LEU A 47 35.60 9.56 2.31
CA LEU A 47 34.68 9.93 1.22
C LEU A 47 33.87 8.73 0.71
N LEU A 48 34.44 7.53 0.71
CA LEU A 48 33.73 6.32 0.30
C LEU A 48 32.75 5.81 1.36
N VAL A 49 33.08 5.90 2.64
CA VAL A 49 32.30 5.26 3.73
C VAL A 49 31.29 6.22 4.37
N ALA A 50 31.62 7.51 4.51
CA ALA A 50 30.78 8.48 5.21
C ALA A 50 29.36 8.62 4.62
N PRO A 51 29.14 8.63 3.29
CA PRO A 51 27.79 8.72 2.72
C PRO A 51 26.92 7.51 3.10
N TRP A 52 27.49 6.31 3.11
CA TRP A 52 26.75 5.09 3.48
C TRP A 52 26.46 5.03 4.98
N ALA A 53 27.40 5.47 5.82
CA ALA A 53 27.19 5.57 7.26
C ALA A 53 26.08 6.58 7.58
N TYR A 54 26.08 7.74 6.91
CA TYR A 54 25.02 8.75 7.04
C TYR A 54 23.66 8.20 6.59
N MET A 55 23.60 7.55 5.42
CA MET A 55 22.36 6.92 4.93
C MET A 55 21.84 5.83 5.89
N ALA A 56 22.73 5.02 6.48
CA ALA A 56 22.35 4.01 7.46
C ALA A 56 21.76 4.63 8.74
N VAL A 57 22.36 5.71 9.25
CA VAL A 57 21.85 6.45 10.42
C VAL A 57 20.52 7.12 10.10
N CYS A 58 20.39 7.78 8.95
CA CYS A 58 19.13 8.38 8.50
C CYS A 58 18.03 7.33 8.32
N TRP A 59 18.33 6.16 7.76
CA TRP A 59 17.37 5.07 7.62
C TRP A 59 16.92 4.50 8.97
N MET A 60 17.84 4.30 9.92
CA MET A 60 17.50 3.88 11.28
C MET A 60 16.71 4.94 12.04
N ALA A 61 17.05 6.23 11.90
CA ALA A 61 16.32 7.33 12.52
C ALA A 61 14.93 7.51 11.91
N TYR A 62 14.78 7.32 10.60
CA TYR A 62 13.49 7.31 9.92
C TYR A 62 12.60 6.17 10.46
N ASP A 63 13.16 4.97 10.62
CA ASP A 63 12.42 3.80 11.14
C ASP A 63 11.99 3.98 12.61
N VAL A 64 12.70 4.81 13.39
CA VAL A 64 12.35 5.15 14.78
C VAL A 64 11.37 6.32 14.88
N LEU A 65 11.52 7.34 14.04
CA LEU A 65 10.69 8.56 14.04
C LEU A 65 9.37 8.38 13.30
N PHE A 66 9.33 7.51 12.29
CA PHE A 66 8.13 7.20 11.49
C PHE A 66 7.53 5.83 11.82
N ARG A 67 7.94 5.21 12.94
CA ARG A 67 7.15 4.16 13.58
C ARG A 67 5.86 4.80 14.09
N SER A 68 4.86 4.79 13.21
CA SER A 68 3.48 5.11 13.52
C SER A 68 3.08 4.33 14.77
N ALA A 69 2.87 5.06 15.86
CA ALA A 69 2.11 4.57 16.98
C ALA A 69 0.74 4.19 16.41
N SER A 70 0.44 2.90 16.36
CA SER A 70 -0.92 2.42 16.13
C SER A 70 -1.82 3.08 17.17
N VAL A 71 -2.58 4.09 16.76
CA VAL A 71 -3.61 4.70 17.60
C VAL A 71 -4.61 3.58 17.88
N PRO A 72 -4.90 3.26 19.16
CA PRO A 72 -5.93 2.29 19.48
C PRO A 72 -7.25 2.72 18.83
N LEU A 73 -7.90 1.79 18.12
CA LEU A 73 -9.23 2.01 17.53
C LEU A 73 -10.28 2.49 18.55
N SER A 74 -10.01 2.40 19.86
CA SER A 74 -10.88 2.83 20.95
C SER A 74 -10.98 4.35 21.15
N ASP A 75 -9.99 5.12 20.71
CA ASP A 75 -9.87 6.55 21.09
C ASP A 75 -10.38 7.53 20.02
N TRP A 76 -10.97 7.02 18.93
CA TRP A 76 -11.37 7.84 17.78
C TRP A 76 -12.82 8.34 17.87
N LYS A 77 -13.01 9.66 17.71
CA LYS A 77 -14.33 10.31 17.69
C LYS A 77 -14.90 10.37 16.27
N PRO A 78 -16.14 9.89 16.04
CA PRO A 78 -16.79 9.96 14.73
C PRO A 78 -17.40 11.35 14.52
N GLU A 79 -16.74 12.21 13.76
CA GLU A 79 -17.35 13.46 13.27
C GLU A 79 -17.22 13.59 11.76
N ARG A 80 -18.14 12.97 11.01
CA ARG A 80 -19.11 13.63 10.11
C ARG A 80 -19.63 12.68 9.02
N CYS A 81 -20.85 12.19 9.21
CA CYS A 81 -21.67 11.69 8.11
C CYS A 81 -22.54 12.81 7.53
N ALA A 82 -22.73 12.80 6.21
CA ALA A 82 -23.77 13.53 5.47
C ALA A 82 -23.72 15.08 5.46
N VAL A 83 -22.57 15.73 5.63
CA VAL A 83 -22.47 17.17 5.34
C VAL A 83 -22.25 17.36 3.85
N SER A 84 -23.28 17.76 3.12
CA SER A 84 -23.10 18.22 1.75
C SER A 84 -22.28 19.51 1.76
N THR A 85 -21.15 19.54 1.08
CA THR A 85 -20.28 20.71 1.00
C THR A 85 -20.50 21.43 -0.31
N LEU A 86 -20.71 22.75 -0.26
CA LEU A 86 -20.71 23.58 -1.46
C LEU A 86 -19.28 23.88 -1.89
N GLY A 87 -18.95 23.46 -3.10
CA GLY A 87 -17.68 23.75 -3.76
C GLY A 87 -17.60 25.20 -4.25
N ARG A 88 -16.40 25.57 -4.72
CA ARG A 88 -16.15 26.89 -5.30
C ARG A 88 -16.94 27.07 -6.59
N GLN A 89 -17.49 28.27 -6.76
CA GLN A 89 -18.16 28.67 -7.99
C GLN A 89 -17.13 28.79 -9.12
N GLY A 90 -17.44 28.21 -10.29
CA GLY A 90 -16.58 28.26 -11.46
C GLY A 90 -17.38 28.30 -12.77
N PRO A 91 -16.71 28.16 -13.93
CA PRO A 91 -17.38 28.03 -15.23
C PRO A 91 -18.40 26.88 -15.30
N TRP A 92 -18.18 25.85 -14.48
CA TRP A 92 -19.07 24.71 -14.25
C TRP A 92 -20.28 25.00 -13.35
N GLY A 93 -20.40 26.21 -12.81
CA GLY A 93 -21.42 26.58 -11.83
C GLY A 93 -20.99 26.37 -10.39
N GLN A 94 -21.97 26.25 -9.50
CA GLN A 94 -21.78 25.85 -8.13
C GLN A 94 -22.03 24.35 -8.01
N ILE A 95 -21.11 23.62 -7.39
CA ILE A 95 -21.22 22.18 -7.19
C ILE A 95 -21.51 21.92 -5.72
N LYS A 96 -22.53 21.12 -5.44
CA LYS A 96 -22.76 20.53 -4.13
C LYS A 96 -22.24 19.11 -4.16
N SER A 97 -21.35 18.78 -3.24
CA SER A 97 -20.77 17.44 -3.13
C SER A 97 -21.30 16.76 -1.88
N THR A 98 -21.81 15.54 -2.04
CA THR A 98 -22.27 14.69 -0.95
C THR A 98 -21.46 13.41 -0.98
N ALA A 99 -20.83 13.06 0.15
CA ALA A 99 -20.12 11.79 0.25
C ALA A 99 -21.11 10.63 0.28
N ILE A 100 -20.84 9.61 -0.53
CA ILE A 100 -21.63 8.38 -0.60
C ILE A 100 -20.67 7.18 -0.61
N PHE A 101 -21.21 6.01 -0.35
CA PHE A 101 -20.51 4.75 -0.57
C PHE A 101 -21.01 4.10 -1.85
N THR A 102 -20.10 3.54 -2.62
CA THR A 102 -20.44 2.61 -3.71
C THR A 102 -19.91 1.23 -3.36
N GLU A 103 -20.68 0.21 -3.69
CA GLU A 103 -20.32 -1.20 -3.52
C GLU A 103 -20.51 -1.96 -4.82
N VAL A 104 -19.81 -3.09 -4.97
CA VAL A 104 -20.05 -4.00 -6.08
C VAL A 104 -21.43 -4.63 -5.87
N PRO A 105 -22.33 -4.61 -6.88
CA PRO A 105 -23.63 -5.27 -6.80
C PRO A 105 -23.46 -6.75 -6.44
N GLU A 106 -24.30 -7.28 -5.54
CA GLU A 106 -24.18 -8.65 -5.04
C GLU A 106 -24.20 -9.70 -6.16
N GLU A 107 -24.92 -9.42 -7.25
CA GLU A 107 -25.01 -10.26 -8.43
C GLU A 107 -23.70 -10.35 -9.23
N TRP A 108 -22.77 -9.42 -9.03
CA TRP A 108 -21.46 -9.41 -9.70
C TRP A 108 -20.35 -10.01 -8.84
N ILE A 109 -20.67 -10.37 -7.59
CA ILE A 109 -19.72 -10.96 -6.66
C ILE A 109 -19.67 -12.46 -6.86
N ASP A 110 -18.63 -12.92 -7.56
CA ASP A 110 -18.27 -14.34 -7.56
C ASP A 110 -17.44 -14.65 -6.31
N ALA A 111 -18.13 -15.04 -5.24
CA ALA A 111 -17.47 -15.51 -4.02
C ALA A 111 -16.83 -16.90 -4.18
N GLY A 112 -17.02 -17.58 -5.32
CA GLY A 112 -16.79 -19.01 -5.48
C GLY A 112 -15.33 -19.46 -5.54
N GLN A 113 -14.36 -18.57 -5.79
CA GLN A 113 -12.94 -18.94 -5.85
C GLN A 113 -12.03 -17.80 -5.41
N VAL A 114 -11.95 -17.57 -4.10
CA VAL A 114 -10.91 -16.70 -3.54
C VAL A 114 -9.60 -17.50 -3.45
N PRO A 115 -8.52 -17.11 -4.17
CA PRO A 115 -7.23 -17.81 -4.08
C PRO A 115 -6.77 -18.00 -2.64
N PRO A 116 -6.14 -19.14 -2.29
CA PRO A 116 -5.69 -19.40 -0.93
C PRO A 116 -4.72 -18.33 -0.44
N ASN A 117 -4.69 -18.09 0.86
CA ASN A 117 -3.73 -17.14 1.44
C ASN A 117 -2.28 -17.60 1.22
N ARG A 118 -1.54 -16.82 0.44
CA ARG A 118 -0.13 -17.04 0.12
C ARG A 118 0.59 -15.68 0.09
N TRP A 119 1.75 -15.64 0.70
CA TRP A 119 2.56 -14.43 0.86
C TRP A 119 3.85 -14.57 0.07
N PHE A 120 4.10 -13.64 -0.84
CA PHE A 120 5.34 -13.55 -1.59
C PHE A 120 6.26 -12.48 -0.99
N PHE A 121 7.52 -12.84 -0.74
CA PHE A 121 8.54 -11.95 -0.19
C PHE A 121 9.67 -11.65 -1.18
N GLY A 122 9.46 -11.89 -2.48
CA GLY A 122 10.51 -11.71 -3.49
C GLY A 122 11.72 -12.61 -3.26
N ARG A 123 12.89 -12.21 -3.77
CA ARG A 123 14.15 -12.96 -3.66
C ARG A 123 14.90 -12.73 -2.33
N VAL A 124 14.16 -12.45 -1.26
CA VAL A 124 14.70 -12.18 0.06
C VAL A 124 15.09 -13.50 0.75
N PRO A 125 16.25 -13.58 1.42
CA PRO A 125 16.62 -14.78 2.18
C PRO A 125 15.61 -15.13 3.27
N LYS A 126 15.30 -16.43 3.44
CA LYS A 126 14.40 -16.94 4.52
C LYS A 126 14.70 -16.33 5.89
N VAL A 127 15.98 -16.18 6.25
CA VAL A 127 16.41 -15.61 7.54
C VAL A 127 15.92 -14.17 7.77
N GLN A 128 15.81 -13.37 6.70
CA GLN A 128 15.32 -12.00 6.81
C GLN A 128 13.80 -11.97 7.02
N VAL A 129 13.05 -12.86 6.36
CA VAL A 129 11.60 -13.00 6.59
C VAL A 129 11.31 -13.52 8.00
N LYS A 130 12.07 -14.52 8.48
CA LYS A 130 11.99 -14.97 9.89
C LYS A 130 12.38 -13.87 10.88
N SER A 131 13.24 -12.93 10.50
CA SER A 131 13.56 -11.75 11.30
C SER A 131 12.42 -10.72 11.31
N LEU A 132 11.76 -10.50 10.17
CA LEU A 132 10.55 -9.68 10.06
C LEU A 132 9.46 -10.18 11.01
N PHE A 133 9.15 -11.47 10.98
CA PHE A 133 8.15 -12.09 11.87
C PHE A 133 8.44 -11.84 13.36
N ARG A 134 9.71 -11.95 13.77
CA ARG A 134 10.12 -11.64 15.15
C ARG A 134 9.99 -10.16 15.48
N ARG A 135 10.42 -9.26 14.59
CA ARG A 135 10.29 -7.80 14.78
C ARG A 135 8.84 -7.32 14.78
N ALA A 136 7.95 -8.04 14.11
CA ALA A 136 6.52 -7.78 14.10
C ALA A 136 5.85 -8.04 15.46
N GLY A 137 6.55 -8.71 16.40
CA GLY A 137 6.05 -8.96 17.74
C GLY A 137 5.03 -10.10 17.81
N LEU A 138 5.12 -11.05 16.89
CA LEU A 138 4.35 -12.30 16.97
C LEU A 138 4.75 -13.08 18.23
N ASP A 139 3.77 -13.70 18.87
CA ASP A 139 4.01 -14.59 20.00
C ASP A 139 4.74 -15.88 19.59
N ALA A 140 5.10 -16.70 20.58
CA ALA A 140 5.86 -17.91 20.35
C ALA A 140 5.09 -18.95 19.51
N GLU A 141 3.76 -19.02 19.63
CA GLU A 141 2.93 -19.98 18.93
C GLU A 141 2.82 -19.62 17.44
N LEU A 142 2.52 -18.35 17.14
CA LEU A 142 2.48 -17.81 15.78
C LEU A 142 3.86 -17.90 15.11
N LEU A 143 4.93 -17.60 15.83
CA LEU A 143 6.30 -17.76 15.30
C LEU A 143 6.60 -19.22 14.99
N GLN A 144 6.20 -20.16 15.84
CA GLN A 144 6.40 -21.58 15.55
C GLN A 144 5.60 -22.00 14.32
N ALA A 145 4.33 -21.60 14.22
CA ALA A 145 3.48 -21.89 13.07
C ALA A 145 4.10 -21.36 11.76
N LEU A 146 4.58 -20.12 11.76
CA LEU A 146 5.19 -19.50 10.57
C LEU A 146 6.61 -20.00 10.25
N ASN A 147 7.27 -20.73 11.16
CA ASN A 147 8.62 -21.26 10.96
C ASN A 147 8.66 -22.72 10.48
N ARG A 148 7.50 -23.39 10.37
CA ARG A 148 7.41 -24.77 9.85
C ARG A 148 7.87 -24.79 8.39
N GLU A 149 8.87 -25.59 8.05
CA GLU A 149 9.44 -25.57 6.69
C GLU A 149 8.42 -25.95 5.59
N GLU A 150 7.39 -26.71 5.93
CA GLU A 150 6.31 -27.15 5.03
C GLU A 150 5.50 -26.02 4.40
N ILE A 151 5.41 -24.86 5.07
CA ILE A 151 4.67 -23.71 4.54
C ILE A 151 5.54 -22.81 3.65
N TRP A 152 6.85 -23.07 3.56
CA TRP A 152 7.78 -22.26 2.79
C TRP A 152 8.11 -22.93 1.47
N GLU A 153 8.01 -22.16 0.39
CA GLU A 153 8.36 -22.62 -0.94
C GLU A 153 9.33 -21.63 -1.57
N THR A 154 10.50 -22.12 -1.96
CA THR A 154 11.52 -21.31 -2.64
C THR A 154 11.53 -21.67 -4.12
N THR A 155 11.25 -20.69 -4.97
CA THR A 155 11.21 -20.84 -6.43
C THR A 155 12.25 -19.92 -7.09
N SER A 156 12.37 -19.98 -8.43
CA SER A 156 13.19 -19.04 -9.21
C SER A 156 12.72 -17.58 -9.09
N GLU A 157 11.43 -17.39 -8.85
CA GLU A 157 10.81 -16.07 -8.74
C GLU A 157 11.03 -15.47 -7.36
N GLY A 158 11.03 -16.30 -6.31
CA GLY A 158 11.33 -15.85 -4.96
C GLY A 158 10.81 -16.80 -3.89
N LEU A 159 10.47 -16.22 -2.76
CA LEU A 159 10.09 -16.93 -1.55
C LEU A 159 8.60 -16.76 -1.26
N TRP A 160 7.90 -17.89 -1.18
CA TRP A 160 6.50 -17.96 -0.82
C TRP A 160 6.33 -18.55 0.58
N VAL A 161 5.34 -18.04 1.30
CA VAL A 161 4.88 -18.56 2.60
C VAL A 161 3.38 -18.77 2.52
N LYS A 162 2.91 -19.95 2.92
CA LYS A 162 1.48 -20.30 2.96
C LYS A 162 1.00 -20.40 4.41
N PRO A 163 0.65 -19.28 5.07
CA PRO A 163 0.13 -19.32 6.43
C PRO A 163 -1.19 -20.08 6.48
N SER A 164 -1.52 -20.66 7.63
CA SER A 164 -2.86 -21.22 7.85
C SER A 164 -3.87 -20.10 8.10
N ASN A 165 -5.16 -20.37 7.86
CA ASN A 165 -6.23 -19.40 8.12
C ASN A 165 -6.23 -19.00 9.61
N ASP A 166 -6.05 -19.97 10.51
CA ASP A 166 -5.95 -19.72 11.94
C ASP A 166 -4.79 -18.77 12.29
N THR A 167 -3.62 -18.96 11.69
CA THR A 167 -2.46 -18.05 11.86
C THR A 167 -2.78 -16.62 11.42
N VAL A 168 -3.51 -16.45 10.31
CA VAL A 168 -3.89 -15.10 9.84
C VAL A 168 -4.97 -14.48 10.72
N LEU A 169 -5.93 -15.28 11.18
CA LEU A 169 -7.05 -14.85 12.02
C LEU A 169 -6.62 -14.39 13.42
N THR A 170 -5.64 -15.08 13.99
CA THR A 170 -5.12 -14.82 15.34
C THR A 170 -3.96 -13.81 15.36
N MET A 171 -3.42 -13.46 14.19
CA MET A 171 -2.34 -12.48 14.08
C MET A 171 -2.74 -11.10 14.67
N PRO A 172 -1.94 -10.50 15.55
CA PRO A 172 -2.21 -9.19 16.11
C PRO A 172 -2.24 -8.08 15.03
N PRO A 173 -3.09 -7.05 15.14
CA PRO A 173 -3.19 -5.97 14.15
C PRO A 173 -1.86 -5.28 13.84
N ARG A 174 -1.02 -5.06 14.86
CA ARG A 174 0.33 -4.48 14.69
C ARG A 174 1.24 -5.38 13.84
N ALA A 175 1.23 -6.68 14.10
CA ALA A 175 2.05 -7.62 13.34
C ALA A 175 1.57 -7.72 11.89
N ARG A 176 0.24 -7.75 11.70
CA ARG A 176 -0.41 -7.69 10.39
C ARG A 176 0.04 -6.47 9.60
N ALA A 177 -0.07 -5.27 10.19
CA ALA A 177 0.36 -4.03 9.55
C ALA A 177 1.83 -4.09 9.10
N MET A 178 2.75 -4.54 9.97
CA MET A 178 4.17 -4.61 9.64
C MET A 178 4.50 -5.64 8.55
N ILE A 179 3.84 -6.80 8.56
CA ILE A 179 4.07 -7.84 7.56
C ILE A 179 3.45 -7.41 6.22
N TYR A 180 2.22 -6.90 6.25
CA TYR A 180 1.47 -6.56 5.04
C TYR A 180 2.04 -5.33 4.34
N GLU A 181 2.69 -4.43 5.10
CA GLU A 181 3.50 -3.35 4.52
C GLU A 181 4.55 -3.89 3.55
N VAL A 182 5.31 -4.90 3.97
CA VAL A 182 6.33 -5.55 3.13
C VAL A 182 5.68 -6.27 1.96
N LEU A 183 4.58 -6.99 2.19
CA LEU A 183 3.88 -7.73 1.14
C LEU A 183 3.29 -6.81 0.06
N SER A 184 2.81 -5.63 0.44
CA SER A 184 2.22 -4.64 -0.48
C SER A 184 3.21 -4.16 -1.56
N GLY A 185 4.52 -4.29 -1.29
CA GLY A 185 5.58 -3.96 -2.25
C GLY A 185 5.71 -4.90 -3.44
N TYR A 186 4.97 -6.02 -3.46
CA TYR A 186 5.05 -7.04 -4.50
C TYR A 186 3.71 -7.23 -5.22
N ALA A 187 3.74 -7.35 -6.55
CA ALA A 187 2.56 -7.51 -7.39
C ALA A 187 1.85 -8.86 -7.17
N GLU A 188 2.61 -9.85 -6.72
CA GLU A 188 2.18 -11.20 -6.41
C GLU A 188 1.28 -11.29 -5.18
N ASN A 189 1.17 -10.20 -4.40
CA ASN A 189 0.29 -10.08 -3.24
C ASN A 189 -0.85 -9.08 -3.50
N PRO A 190 -1.76 -9.33 -4.46
CA PRO A 190 -2.77 -8.35 -4.87
C PRO A 190 -3.66 -7.89 -3.73
N ARG A 191 -3.95 -8.73 -2.73
CA ARG A 191 -4.81 -8.35 -1.58
C ARG A 191 -4.14 -7.40 -0.60
N GLN A 192 -2.82 -7.51 -0.44
CA GLN A 192 -2.04 -6.61 0.42
C GLN A 192 -1.60 -5.36 -0.35
N ARG A 193 -1.59 -5.41 -1.69
CA ARG A 193 -1.25 -4.28 -2.55
C ARG A 193 -2.47 -3.41 -2.86
N ASP A 194 -3.53 -4.01 -3.37
CA ASP A 194 -4.77 -3.34 -3.79
C ASP A 194 -5.80 -3.45 -2.66
N VAL A 195 -5.45 -2.80 -1.55
CA VAL A 195 -6.20 -2.94 -0.31
C VAL A 195 -7.54 -2.20 -0.32
N HIS A 196 -8.51 -2.76 0.40
CA HIS A 196 -9.74 -2.05 0.71
C HIS A 196 -9.48 -1.05 1.82
N VAL A 197 -9.74 0.21 1.51
CA VAL A 197 -9.46 1.37 2.36
C VAL A 197 -10.78 1.96 2.83
N ALA A 198 -10.95 2.02 4.15
CA ALA A 198 -11.98 2.81 4.78
C ALA A 198 -11.34 3.97 5.55
N GLY A 199 -11.95 5.16 5.46
CA GLY A 199 -11.73 6.19 6.46
C GLY A 199 -12.05 5.63 7.85
N ALA A 200 -11.15 5.81 8.82
CA ALA A 200 -11.31 5.25 10.16
C ALA A 200 -12.60 5.73 10.86
N ASP A 201 -13.00 6.96 10.58
CA ASP A 201 -14.26 7.61 10.99
C ASP A 201 -15.50 6.95 10.39
N ARG A 202 -15.35 6.28 9.25
CA ARG A 202 -16.46 5.67 8.50
C ARG A 202 -16.65 4.20 8.78
N LEU A 203 -15.75 3.54 9.50
CA LEU A 203 -15.83 2.08 9.75
C LEU A 203 -17.15 1.66 10.42
N THR A 204 -17.67 2.50 11.32
CA THR A 204 -18.95 2.23 11.99
C THR A 204 -20.13 2.34 11.02
N GLU A 205 -20.12 3.32 10.13
CA GLU A 205 -21.16 3.52 9.11
C GLU A 205 -21.09 2.43 8.04
N TRP A 206 -19.87 2.17 7.57
CA TRP A 206 -19.53 1.10 6.65
C TRP A 206 -20.10 -0.25 7.09
N THR A 207 -20.03 -0.54 8.40
CA THR A 207 -20.52 -1.81 8.95
C THR A 207 -22.01 -1.76 9.35
N ARG A 208 -22.55 -0.60 9.72
CA ARG A 208 -23.96 -0.43 10.13
C ARG A 208 -24.94 -0.82 9.02
N ASP A 209 -24.68 -0.38 7.79
CA ASP A 209 -25.60 -0.56 6.66
C ASP A 209 -25.22 -1.78 5.80
N SER A 210 -24.44 -2.71 6.35
CA SER A 210 -23.97 -3.90 5.63
C SER A 210 -24.96 -5.06 5.62
N GLY A 211 -25.95 -5.04 6.53
CA GLY A 211 -26.86 -6.18 6.72
C GLY A 211 -26.19 -7.45 7.26
N LEU A 212 -24.93 -7.37 7.67
CA LEU A 212 -24.17 -8.51 8.20
C LEU A 212 -24.49 -8.79 9.68
N PRO A 213 -24.47 -10.06 10.10
CA PRO A 213 -24.51 -10.44 11.50
C PRO A 213 -23.34 -9.82 12.28
N ARG A 214 -23.57 -9.53 13.56
CA ARG A 214 -22.57 -8.92 14.45
C ARG A 214 -21.24 -9.69 14.47
N GLN A 215 -21.28 -11.02 14.44
CA GLN A 215 -20.08 -11.86 14.42
C GLN A 215 -19.18 -11.59 13.19
N CYS A 216 -19.77 -11.37 12.02
CA CYS A 216 -19.01 -11.05 10.80
C CYS A 216 -18.38 -9.67 10.88
N VAL A 217 -19.12 -8.70 11.43
CA VAL A 217 -18.63 -7.34 11.66
C VAL A 217 -17.48 -7.34 12.69
N ASP A 218 -17.60 -8.10 13.77
CA ASP A 218 -16.56 -8.22 14.79
C ASP A 218 -15.30 -8.89 14.21
N LEU A 219 -15.48 -9.92 13.38
CA LEU A 219 -14.37 -10.56 12.67
C LEU A 219 -13.67 -9.60 11.70
N PHE A 220 -14.44 -8.82 10.92
CA PHE A 220 -13.87 -7.78 10.06
C PHE A 220 -13.04 -6.77 10.87
N ARG A 221 -13.57 -6.28 12.00
CA ARG A 221 -12.87 -5.33 12.88
C ARG A 221 -11.60 -5.92 13.50
N GLN A 222 -11.61 -7.21 13.85
CA GLN A 222 -10.44 -7.91 14.40
C GLN A 222 -9.30 -8.00 13.38
N LEU A 223 -9.63 -8.21 12.10
CA LEU A 223 -8.65 -8.39 11.03
C LEU A 223 -8.22 -7.07 10.38
N ALA A 224 -9.08 -6.06 10.45
CA ALA A 224 -8.74 -4.71 10.04
C ALA A 224 -7.53 -4.19 10.85
N TYR A 225 -6.68 -3.43 10.18
CA TYR A 225 -5.50 -2.83 10.79
C TYR A 225 -5.34 -1.39 10.31
N SER A 226 -4.73 -0.56 11.16
CA SER A 226 -4.46 0.83 10.82
C SER A 226 -3.09 0.97 10.19
N ARG A 227 -3.02 1.77 9.14
CA ARG A 227 -1.77 2.32 8.58
C ARG A 227 -2.00 3.82 8.42
N ASP A 228 -1.22 4.60 9.16
CA ASP A 228 -1.43 6.04 9.31
C ASP A 228 -2.88 6.34 9.73
N ASP A 229 -3.58 7.24 9.05
CA ASP A 229 -4.98 7.63 9.35
C ASP A 229 -6.03 6.74 8.66
N THR A 230 -5.61 5.60 8.09
CA THR A 230 -6.47 4.74 7.26
C THR A 230 -6.69 3.36 7.88
N VAL A 231 -7.92 2.85 7.80
CA VAL A 231 -8.23 1.46 8.15
C VAL A 231 -8.17 0.60 6.89
N ILE A 232 -7.40 -0.48 6.98
CA ILE A 232 -7.12 -1.39 5.89
C ILE A 232 -7.66 -2.78 6.21
N PHE A 233 -8.24 -3.43 5.20
CA PHE A 233 -8.61 -4.85 5.23
C PHE A 233 -8.05 -5.59 4.00
N ALA A 234 -7.42 -6.75 4.24
CA ALA A 234 -6.81 -7.58 3.19
C ALA A 234 -7.12 -9.09 3.33
N ASP A 235 -7.73 -9.51 4.44
CA ASP A 235 -7.85 -10.92 4.82
C ASP A 235 -9.22 -11.51 4.45
N LEU A 236 -9.61 -11.40 3.17
CA LEU A 236 -10.92 -11.88 2.72
C LEU A 236 -11.04 -13.41 2.80
N GLU A 237 -10.02 -14.15 2.36
CA GLU A 237 -10.08 -15.62 2.26
C GLU A 237 -10.28 -16.33 3.62
N PRO A 238 -9.52 -16.01 4.68
CA PRO A 238 -9.73 -16.63 5.99
C PRO A 238 -11.11 -16.34 6.58
N VAL A 239 -11.70 -15.20 6.24
CA VAL A 239 -13.06 -14.86 6.70
C VAL A 239 -14.09 -15.70 5.95
N LEU A 240 -14.05 -15.71 4.62
CA LEU A 240 -15.01 -16.47 3.82
C LEU A 240 -14.96 -17.97 4.15
N ALA A 241 -13.78 -18.51 4.47
CA ALA A 241 -13.63 -19.89 4.92
C ALA A 241 -14.37 -20.22 6.24
N LEU A 242 -14.73 -19.21 7.04
CA LEU A 242 -15.50 -19.36 8.29
C LEU A 242 -17.00 -19.10 8.14
N LEU A 243 -17.43 -18.47 7.04
CA LEU A 243 -18.81 -18.05 6.86
C LEU A 243 -19.69 -19.25 6.43
N PRO A 244 -20.89 -19.42 7.02
CA PRO A 244 -21.76 -20.55 6.74
C PRO A 244 -22.58 -20.42 5.43
N GLY A 245 -21.94 -20.06 4.30
CA GLY A 245 -22.52 -20.22 2.97
C GLY A 245 -22.56 -18.96 2.08
N SER A 246 -22.92 -19.20 0.81
CA SER A 246 -22.69 -18.29 -0.33
C SER A 246 -23.45 -16.96 -0.29
N GLU A 247 -24.54 -16.84 0.47
CA GLU A 247 -25.23 -15.55 0.64
C GLU A 247 -24.42 -14.62 1.54
N LEU A 248 -23.94 -15.14 2.66
CA LEU A 248 -23.16 -14.36 3.61
C LEU A 248 -21.79 -14.01 3.04
N ASP A 249 -21.22 -14.89 2.24
CA ASP A 249 -19.98 -14.64 1.50
C ASP A 249 -20.12 -13.43 0.57
N ARG A 250 -21.20 -13.37 -0.22
CA ARG A 250 -21.48 -12.26 -1.12
C ARG A 250 -21.72 -10.96 -0.38
N LYS A 251 -22.51 -10.97 0.70
CA LYS A 251 -22.72 -9.78 1.54
C LYS A 251 -21.42 -9.29 2.18
N PHE A 252 -20.57 -10.20 2.66
CA PHE A 252 -19.30 -9.84 3.28
C PHE A 252 -18.33 -9.27 2.23
N ALA A 253 -18.18 -9.92 1.08
CA ALA A 253 -17.37 -9.42 -0.01
C ALA A 253 -17.90 -8.07 -0.55
N GLY A 254 -19.21 -7.89 -0.61
CA GLY A 254 -19.86 -6.63 -1.02
C GLY A 254 -19.54 -5.50 -0.05
N MET A 255 -19.70 -5.75 1.25
CA MET A 255 -19.27 -4.80 2.29
C MET A 255 -17.78 -4.46 2.14
N VAL A 256 -16.89 -5.44 1.98
CA VAL A 256 -15.45 -5.19 1.85
C VAL A 256 -15.12 -4.39 0.58
N SER A 257 -15.89 -4.58 -0.49
CA SER A 257 -15.75 -3.85 -1.77
C SER A 257 -16.22 -2.40 -1.74
N ARG A 258 -16.78 -1.93 -0.62
CA ARG A 258 -17.24 -0.54 -0.50
C ARG A 258 -16.06 0.42 -0.72
N HIS A 259 -16.35 1.54 -1.37
CA HIS A 259 -15.40 2.63 -1.55
C HIS A 259 -16.08 3.96 -1.28
N ASP A 260 -15.33 4.87 -0.64
CA ASP A 260 -15.71 6.26 -0.47
C ASP A 260 -15.72 6.96 -1.83
N THR A 261 -16.86 7.56 -2.19
CA THR A 261 -16.98 8.38 -3.39
C THR A 261 -17.83 9.62 -3.15
N LEU A 262 -17.94 10.47 -4.16
CA LEU A 262 -18.67 11.73 -4.09
C LEU A 262 -19.77 11.73 -5.15
N MET A 263 -21.00 11.98 -4.71
CA MET A 263 -22.06 12.46 -5.57
C MET A 263 -21.88 13.96 -5.77
N ALA A 264 -21.70 14.40 -7.02
CA ALA A 264 -21.61 15.81 -7.36
C ALA A 264 -22.89 16.28 -8.07
N GLU A 265 -23.54 17.29 -7.50
CA GLU A 265 -24.75 17.91 -8.02
C GLU A 265 -24.40 19.34 -8.50
N VAL A 266 -24.85 19.72 -9.69
CA VAL A 266 -24.75 21.11 -10.17
C VAL A 266 -25.96 21.85 -9.65
N VAL A 267 -25.74 22.87 -8.82
CA VAL A 267 -26.82 23.70 -8.26
C VAL A 267 -27.22 24.75 -9.29
N VAL A 268 -28.50 24.76 -9.66
CA VAL A 268 -29.09 25.71 -10.62
C VAL A 268 -30.15 26.54 -9.91
N LEU A 269 -29.79 27.77 -9.55
CA LEU A 269 -30.67 28.75 -8.92
C LEU A 269 -31.43 29.60 -9.96
N PRO A 270 -32.53 30.28 -9.57
CA PRO A 270 -33.29 31.16 -10.47
C PRO A 270 -32.49 32.29 -11.12
N ASP A 271 -31.37 32.69 -10.53
CA ASP A 271 -30.44 33.73 -11.01
C ASP A 271 -29.18 33.16 -11.69
N SER A 272 -29.05 31.83 -11.80
CA SER A 272 -27.89 31.19 -12.41
C SER A 272 -27.73 31.51 -13.90
N ASP A 273 -26.48 31.69 -14.35
CA ASP A 273 -26.13 31.91 -15.75
C ASP A 273 -26.25 30.62 -16.55
N THR A 274 -27.44 30.38 -17.09
CA THR A 274 -27.73 29.17 -17.86
C THR A 274 -26.95 29.09 -19.16
N ALA A 275 -26.58 30.22 -19.78
CA ALA A 275 -25.80 30.22 -21.01
C ALA A 275 -24.39 29.69 -20.74
N ARG A 276 -23.77 30.14 -19.64
CA ARG A 276 -22.44 29.67 -19.22
C ARG A 276 -22.44 28.21 -18.77
N LEU A 277 -23.44 27.79 -17.98
CA LEU A 277 -23.59 26.38 -17.58
C LEU A 277 -23.77 25.47 -18.80
N THR A 278 -24.59 25.89 -19.77
CA THR A 278 -24.83 25.16 -21.02
C THR A 278 -23.57 25.12 -21.90
N ALA A 279 -22.80 26.21 -21.93
CA ALA A 279 -21.54 26.25 -22.66
C ALA A 279 -20.50 25.29 -22.08
N TYR A 280 -20.42 25.19 -20.75
CA TYR A 280 -19.48 24.31 -20.06
C TYR A 280 -19.88 22.82 -20.15
N TRP A 281 -21.10 22.47 -19.71
CA TRP A 281 -21.55 21.08 -19.63
C TRP A 281 -22.04 20.52 -20.97
N GLY A 282 -22.41 21.39 -21.91
CA GLY A 282 -22.92 21.02 -23.23
C GLY A 282 -21.86 20.70 -24.29
N VAL A 283 -20.57 20.63 -23.91
CA VAL A 283 -19.49 20.18 -24.79
C VAL A 283 -19.76 18.76 -25.31
N GLY A 284 -19.30 18.47 -26.53
CA GLY A 284 -19.50 17.18 -27.19
C GLY A 284 -20.88 17.00 -27.84
N GLY A 285 -21.47 18.09 -28.38
CA GLY A 285 -22.75 18.04 -29.11
C GLY A 285 -24.00 17.98 -28.23
N ARG A 286 -23.87 18.07 -26.90
CA ARG A 286 -24.98 17.96 -25.94
C ARG A 286 -25.64 19.30 -25.57
N ARG A 287 -25.26 20.38 -26.25
CA ARG A 287 -25.63 21.76 -25.87
C ARG A 287 -27.13 22.00 -25.80
N GLU A 288 -27.89 21.47 -26.76
CA GLU A 288 -29.35 21.63 -26.78
C GLU A 288 -30.01 20.89 -25.62
N VAL A 289 -29.62 19.64 -25.38
CA VAL A 289 -30.14 18.78 -24.29
C VAL A 289 -29.81 19.38 -22.92
N VAL A 290 -28.54 19.70 -22.67
CA VAL A 290 -28.12 20.32 -21.41
C VAL A 290 -28.79 21.68 -21.23
N GLY A 291 -28.88 22.48 -22.29
CA GLY A 291 -29.52 23.79 -22.24
C GLY A 291 -31.00 23.73 -21.89
N ALA A 292 -31.73 22.76 -22.44
CA ALA A 292 -33.13 22.53 -22.09
C ALA A 292 -33.27 22.10 -20.62
N LEU A 293 -32.42 21.18 -20.14
CA LEU A 293 -32.44 20.70 -18.76
C LEU A 293 -32.17 21.84 -17.77
N VAL A 294 -31.08 22.59 -17.95
CA VAL A 294 -30.71 23.70 -17.06
C VAL A 294 -31.79 24.79 -17.03
N LYS A 295 -32.37 25.14 -18.19
CA LYS A 295 -33.47 26.10 -18.27
C LYS A 295 -34.73 25.59 -17.58
N SER A 296 -35.00 24.28 -17.61
CA SER A 296 -36.12 23.65 -16.92
C SER A 296 -35.95 23.75 -15.41
N VAL A 297 -34.79 23.32 -14.88
CA VAL A 297 -34.50 23.35 -13.43
C VAL A 297 -34.55 24.78 -12.87
N ARG A 298 -34.02 25.76 -13.61
CA ARG A 298 -34.06 27.18 -13.22
C ARG A 298 -35.48 27.73 -12.99
N ARG A 299 -36.51 27.16 -13.62
CA ARG A 299 -37.91 27.63 -13.49
C ARG A 299 -38.56 27.25 -12.17
N PHE A 300 -37.98 26.32 -11.40
CA PHE A 300 -38.53 25.92 -10.11
C PHE A 300 -38.26 27.00 -9.04
N PRO A 301 -39.27 27.35 -8.21
CA PRO A 301 -39.06 28.25 -7.08
C PRO A 301 -38.06 27.65 -6.10
N GLY A 302 -36.89 28.30 -5.92
CA GLY A 302 -35.79 27.80 -5.10
C GLY A 302 -34.65 27.14 -5.88
N GLY A 303 -34.81 26.91 -7.19
CA GLY A 303 -33.83 26.18 -7.99
C GLY A 303 -33.86 24.67 -7.75
N GLY A 304 -32.80 23.98 -8.19
CA GLY A 304 -32.61 22.53 -8.01
C GLY A 304 -31.18 22.09 -8.22
#